data_AF-A0A2A5P0K5-F1
#
_entry.id   AF-A0A2A5P0K5-F1
#
_cell.length_a   1.000
_cell.length_b   1.000
_cell.length_c   1.000
_cell.angle_alpha   90.00
_cell.angle_beta   90.00
_cell.angle_gamma   90.00
#
_symmetry.space_group_name_H-M   'P 1'
#
loop_
_entity.id
_entity.type
_entity.pdbx_description
1 polymer ?
#
loop_
_entity_poly.entity_id
_entity_poly.type
_entity_poly.pdbx_seq_one_letter_code
_entity_poly.pdbx_strand_id
1 'polypeptide(L)'
;MVDLAELGIMLIFLGFAVVFVAVVLMMVAALRSGGEVRGGGAVLVGPFPILFGDRELMRYSLALLLIMVALVVIMFLLPLVIGWYGVPAGV
;
A
#
# COMPACT_ATOMS: atom_id res chain seq x y z
N MET A 1 -13.18 37.52 11.72
CA MET A 1 -14.15 36.52 11.24
C MET A 1 -13.33 35.44 10.59
N VAL A 2 -13.33 34.22 11.14
CA VAL A 2 -12.55 33.10 10.58
C VAL A 2 -13.31 32.56 9.37
N ASP A 3 -12.63 32.45 8.24
CA ASP A 3 -13.25 31.92 7.01
C ASP A 3 -13.42 30.39 7.12
N LEU A 4 -14.39 29.83 6.41
CA LEU A 4 -14.60 28.38 6.34
C LEU A 4 -13.35 27.65 5.84
N ALA A 5 -12.61 28.26 4.90
CA ALA A 5 -11.35 27.71 4.41
C ALA A 5 -10.27 27.67 5.51
N GLU A 6 -10.18 28.73 6.33
CA GLU A 6 -9.23 28.82 7.43
C GLU A 6 -9.55 27.81 8.54
N LEU A 7 -10.84 27.66 8.87
CA LEU A 7 -11.35 26.62 9.77
C LEU A 7 -11.05 25.20 9.26
N GLY A 8 -11.24 24.95 7.96
CA GLY A 8 -10.92 23.68 7.33
C GLY A 8 -9.43 23.33 7.41
N ILE A 9 -8.56 24.30 7.12
CA ILE A 9 -7.11 24.12 7.23
C ILE A 9 -6.70 23.85 8.68
N MET A 10 -7.24 24.61 9.65
CA MET A 10 -6.98 24.36 11.07
C MET A 10 -7.40 22.95 11.50
N LEU A 11 -8.55 22.47 11.03
CA LEU A 11 -9.05 21.13 11.35
C LEU A 11 -8.18 20.02 10.74
N ILE A 12 -7.71 20.21 9.50
CA ILE A 12 -6.76 19.28 8.85
C ILE A 12 -5.47 19.19 9.67
N PHE A 13 -4.90 20.34 10.05
CA PHE A 13 -3.68 20.37 10.86
C PHE A 13 -3.88 19.76 12.25
N LEU A 14 -5.02 20.01 12.89
CA LEU A 14 -5.36 19.41 14.18
C LEU A 14 -5.50 17.88 14.05
N GLY A 15 -6.21 17.40 13.04
CA GLY A 15 -6.36 15.97 12.76
C GLY A 15 -5.01 15.30 12.47
N PHE A 16 -4.18 15.94 11.64
CA PHE A 16 -2.83 15.47 11.37
C PHE A 16 -1.98 15.42 12.64
N ALA A 17 -2.01 16.46 13.48
CA ALA A 17 -1.26 16.50 14.73
C ALA A 17 -1.69 15.37 15.68
N VAL A 18 -3.00 15.10 15.80
CA VAL A 18 -3.52 13.99 16.63
C VAL A 18 -3.04 12.64 16.11
N VAL A 19 -3.16 12.38 14.81
CA VAL A 19 -2.70 11.13 14.20
C VAL A 19 -1.19 10.97 14.36
N PHE A 20 -0.43 12.06 14.15
CA PHE A 20 1.01 12.07 14.30
C PHE A 20 1.43 11.71 15.73
N VAL A 21 0.82 12.34 16.74
CA VAL A 21 1.07 12.02 18.15
C VAL A 21 0.71 10.56 18.45
N ALA A 22 -0.42 10.07 17.94
CA ALA A 22 -0.82 8.68 18.14
C ALA A 22 0.22 7.68 17.58
N VAL A 23 0.72 7.91 16.36
CA VAL A 23 1.77 7.08 15.75
C VAL A 23 3.06 7.13 16.57
N VAL A 24 3.50 8.30 17.01
CA VAL A 24 4.70 8.44 17.86
C VAL A 24 4.53 7.67 19.17
N LEU A 25 3.37 7.80 19.83
CA LEU A 25 3.08 7.06 21.06
C LEU A 25 3.06 5.55 20.83
N MET A 26 2.49 5.08 19.71
CA MET A 26 2.53 3.67 19.32
C MET A 26 3.96 3.17 19.10
N MET A 27 4.82 3.97 18.44
CA MET A 27 6.23 3.61 18.26
C MET A 27 6.98 3.52 19.59
N VAL A 28 6.78 4.49 20.50
CA VAL A 28 7.39 4.47 21.83
C VAL A 28 6.87 3.27 22.65
N ALA A 29 5.58 2.97 22.56
CA ALA A 29 4.99 1.80 23.22
C ALA A 29 5.56 0.49 22.68
N ALA A 30 5.74 0.37 21.36
CA ALA A 30 6.34 -0.79 20.71
C ALA A 30 7.82 -0.98 21.10
N LEU A 31 8.59 0.10 21.24
CA LEU A 31 9.98 0.04 21.71
C LEU A 31 10.08 -0.42 23.17
N ARG A 32 9.09 -0.08 24.00
CA ARG A 32 9.05 -0.46 25.42
C ARG A 32 8.56 -1.88 25.67
N SER A 33 7.73 -2.42 24.79
CA SER A 33 7.06 -3.71 25.02
C SER A 33 7.98 -4.92 24.80
N GLY A 34 9.17 -4.76 24.21
CA GLY A 34 10.15 -5.83 24.00
C GLY A 34 9.63 -7.06 23.26
N GLY A 35 8.39 -7.00 22.75
CA GLY A 35 7.72 -8.09 22.07
C GLY A 35 8.29 -8.28 20.67
N GLU A 36 8.16 -9.51 20.16
CA GLU A 36 8.51 -9.82 18.78
C GLU A 36 7.86 -8.79 17.84
N VAL A 37 8.69 -8.09 17.06
CA VAL A 37 8.23 -7.11 16.10
C VAL A 37 7.46 -7.86 15.02
N ARG A 38 6.12 -7.89 15.12
CA ARG A 38 5.20 -8.42 14.09
C ARG A 38 5.09 -7.47 12.89
N GLY A 39 6.20 -6.84 12.53
CA GLY A 39 6.34 -5.98 11.38
C GLY A 39 6.85 -6.79 10.19
N GLY A 40 6.26 -6.57 9.03
CA GLY A 40 6.73 -7.15 7.78
C GLY A 40 6.40 -6.28 6.59
N GLY A 41 7.21 -6.36 5.55
CA GLY A 41 7.12 -5.60 4.31
C GLY A 41 7.53 -6.46 3.12
N ALA A 42 7.02 -6.11 1.95
CA ALA A 42 7.42 -6.70 0.68
C ALA A 42 8.10 -5.62 -0.18
N VAL A 43 9.30 -5.92 -0.66
CA VAL A 43 10.06 -5.06 -1.58
C VAL A 43 10.07 -5.74 -2.94
N LEU A 44 9.58 -5.06 -3.98
CA LEU A 44 9.62 -5.56 -5.35
C LEU A 44 10.99 -5.23 -5.97
N VAL A 45 11.88 -6.21 -6.09
CA VAL A 45 13.18 -6.04 -6.77
C VAL A 45 13.11 -6.72 -8.12
N GLY A 46 12.77 -5.95 -9.16
CA GLY A 46 12.43 -6.50 -10.47
C GLY A 46 11.15 -7.35 -10.41
N PRO A 47 10.96 -8.36 -11.28
CA PRO A 47 9.76 -9.20 -11.23
C PRO A 47 9.72 -10.15 -10.02
N PHE A 48 10.76 -10.13 -9.17
CA PHE A 48 10.87 -11.01 -8.00
C PHE A 48 10.61 -10.22 -6.71
N PRO A 49 9.51 -10.49 -6.01
CA PRO A 49 9.25 -9.88 -4.70
C PRO A 49 10.16 -10.49 -3.63
N ILE A 50 10.72 -9.64 -2.77
CA ILE A 50 11.47 -10.02 -1.57
C ILE A 50 10.62 -9.68 -0.35
N LEU A 51 10.34 -10.67 0.49
CA LEU A 51 9.48 -10.49 1.66
C LEU A 51 10.28 -10.61 2.95
N PHE A 52 10.00 -9.70 3.88
CA PHE A 52 10.64 -9.63 5.18
C PHE A 52 9.59 -9.45 6.28
N GLY A 53 9.74 -10.12 7.42
CA GLY A 53 8.89 -9.94 8.61
C GLY A 53 8.05 -11.14 9.04
N ASP A 54 7.00 -10.90 9.84
CA ASP A 54 6.14 -11.95 10.43
C ASP A 54 5.53 -12.87 9.36
N ARG A 55 5.60 -14.18 9.57
CA ARG A 55 5.14 -15.21 8.62
C ARG A 55 3.66 -15.06 8.26
N GLU A 56 2.85 -14.55 9.20
CA GLU A 56 1.42 -14.34 8.99
C GLU A 56 1.17 -13.15 8.07
N LEU A 57 1.83 -12.02 8.33
CA LEU A 57 1.79 -10.82 7.47
C LEU A 57 2.44 -11.06 6.11
N MET A 58 3.46 -11.91 6.06
CA MET A 58 4.15 -12.34 4.84
C MET A 58 3.19 -13.08 3.89
N ARG A 59 2.29 -13.92 4.43
CA ARG A 59 1.30 -14.63 3.61
C ARG A 59 0.30 -13.67 2.95
N TYR A 60 -0.19 -12.68 3.69
CA TYR A 60 -1.14 -11.68 3.16
C TYR A 60 -0.46 -10.72 2.17
N SER A 61 0.75 -10.26 2.48
CA SER A 61 1.52 -9.39 1.58
C SER A 61 1.94 -10.11 0.29
N LEU A 62 2.34 -11.39 0.36
CA LEU A 62 2.54 -12.24 -0.82
C LEU A 62 1.28 -12.32 -1.67
N ALA A 63 0.14 -12.67 -1.07
CA ALA A 63 -1.11 -12.84 -1.80
C ALA A 63 -1.51 -11.54 -2.50
N LEU A 64 -1.44 -10.41 -1.80
CA LEU A 64 -1.78 -9.10 -2.36
C LEU A 64 -0.85 -8.72 -3.52
N LEU A 65 0.44 -8.97 -3.35
CA LEU A 65 1.45 -8.67 -4.37
C LEU A 65 1.27 -9.56 -5.61
N LEU A 66 0.99 -10.85 -5.43
CA LEU A 66 0.73 -11.79 -6.52
C LEU A 66 -0.53 -11.41 -7.30
N ILE A 67 -1.58 -10.95 -6.60
CA ILE A 67 -2.80 -10.41 -7.22
C ILE A 67 -2.47 -9.15 -8.04
N MET A 68 -1.65 -8.24 -7.50
CA MET A 68 -1.25 -7.02 -8.20
C MET A 68 -0.45 -7.34 -9.47
N VAL A 69 0.54 -8.22 -9.38
CA VAL A 69 1.34 -8.66 -10.53
C VAL A 69 0.44 -9.34 -11.58
N ALA A 70 -0.46 -10.23 -11.16
CA ALA A 70 -1.39 -10.88 -12.06
C ALA A 70 -2.31 -9.87 -12.78
N LEU A 71 -2.83 -8.87 -12.07
CA LEU A 71 -3.64 -7.79 -12.67
C LEU A 71 -2.85 -7.00 -13.71
N VAL A 72 -1.62 -6.60 -13.40
CA VAL A 72 -0.75 -5.87 -14.34
C VAL A 72 -0.44 -6.73 -15.57
N VAL A 73 -0.09 -8.00 -15.37
CA VAL A 73 0.19 -8.94 -16.46
C VAL A 73 -1.03 -9.16 -17.34
N ILE A 74 -2.21 -9.32 -16.75
CA ILE A 74 -3.47 -9.41 -17.50
C ILE A 74 -3.70 -8.11 -18.27
N MET A 75 -3.60 -6.94 -17.64
CA MET A 75 -3.82 -5.66 -18.31
C MET A 75 -2.88 -5.43 -19.50
N PHE A 76 -1.64 -5.93 -19.43
CA PHE A 76 -0.66 -5.80 -20.51
C PHE A 76 -0.76 -6.89 -21.58
N LEU A 77 -1.01 -8.15 -21.20
CA LEU A 77 -1.04 -9.27 -22.14
C LEU A 77 -2.41 -9.47 -22.79
N LEU A 78 -3.51 -9.12 -22.12
CA LEU A 78 -4.86 -9.29 -22.66
C LEU A 78 -5.05 -8.50 -23.98
N PRO A 79 -4.65 -7.23 -24.10
CA PRO A 79 -4.74 -6.49 -25.36
C PRO A 79 -3.85 -7.07 -26.45
N LEU A 80 -2.69 -7.62 -26.09
CA LEU A 80 -1.75 -8.24 -27.02
C LEU A 80 -2.34 -9.53 -27.62
N VAL A 81 -2.97 -10.36 -26.79
CA VAL A 81 -3.64 -11.60 -27.21
C VAL A 81 -4.88 -11.31 -28.04
N ILE A 82 -5.70 -10.33 -27.63
CA ILE A 82 -6.90 -9.91 -28.37
C ILE A 82 -6.52 -9.26 -29.71
N GLY A 83 -5.44 -8.48 -29.74
CA GLY A 83 -4.89 -7.89 -30.97
C GLY A 83 -4.31 -8.94 -31.93
N TRP A 84 -3.68 -10.00 -31.42
CA TRP A 84 -3.20 -11.13 -32.22
C TRP A 84 -4.34 -11.98 -32.79
N TYR A 85 -5.48 -12.05 -32.08
CA TYR A 85 -6.69 -12.75 -32.53
C TYR A 85 -7.54 -11.96 -33.53
N GLY A 86 -7.04 -10.81 -34.02
CA GLY A 86 -7.65 -10.12 -35.15
C GLY A 86 -9.02 -9.54 -34.84
N VAL A 87 -9.20 -8.91 -33.67
CA VAL A 87 -10.26 -7.90 -33.55
C VAL A 87 -9.76 -6.67 -34.31
N PRO A 88 -10.34 -6.32 -35.48
CA PRO A 88 -9.96 -5.10 -36.16
C PRO A 88 -10.17 -3.94 -35.20
N ALA A 89 -9.15 -3.10 -35.05
CA ALA A 89 -9.28 -1.80 -34.42
C ALA A 89 -10.22 -0.94 -35.28
N GLY A 90 -11.52 -1.24 -35.17
CA GLY A 90 -12.60 -0.48 -35.75
C GLY A 90 -13.04 0.57 -34.74
N VAL A 91 -12.29 1.67 -34.71
CA VAL A 91 -12.88 3.01 -34.61
C VAL A 91 -12.64 3.66 -35.96
#